data_AF-A0A9P8EN38-F1
#
_entry.id   AF-A0A9P8EN38-F1
#
_cell.length_a   1.000
_cell.length_b   1.000
_cell.length_c   1.000
_cell.angle_alpha   90.00
_cell.angle_beta   90.00
_cell.angle_gamma   90.00
#
_symmetry.space_group_name_H-M   'P 1'
#
loop_
_entity.id
_entity.type
_entity.pdbx_description
1 polymer ?
#
loop_
_entity_poly.entity_id
_entity_poly.type
_entity_poly.pdbx_seq_one_letter_code
_entity_poly.pdbx_strand_id
1 'polypeptide(L)'
;MGMEDYIPVVNEDRFSRENIHFPEKHDNPYGAWAWKCTVVDKQAKGGKLHGKTFVLKDNVALKGVPMLLGTNFIKDYTPDCDATVATRILEAGGTILGKAVCENMCHSATSHSSGTGIVENPIAKGYSSGGSSSGSGVLVALGECDGAIGADQGGSIRVPAANCGIVGLKPTFGLVPYTGSGSNEPTNDHLGPMTRTVLENAVFLEAIAGNDNIDDRSFAAPHPSKIPEYSLIANLPMDKPLTGRRLAIIRDSLSLPALDPRVIDIFKAAVARFKDLGATVEEVSIPIHSKGAAIWTGISKVGGYLAKTSGSFGRRGHQMLSLNSKLHPMGQDNWDNAYVSTKNIYLNGLYAVQNFPLLLAKATNLSRQLRDAYDAALKNYDILLTPTLPYVATSHAAADATPIEQITKQIGLTTNTAPFNQSGHPVLAMPIGMLEVLEGPGVEAKVKLPVSMQVIGKWWDEMSVFETAYAWERANDWREM
;
A
#
# COMPACT_ATOMS: atom_id res chain seq x y z
N MET A 1 15.03 -1.52 32.77
CA MET A 1 14.02 -2.38 33.43
C MET A 1 14.51 -3.80 33.24
N GLY A 2 14.70 -4.59 34.30
CA GLY A 2 15.20 -5.98 34.20
C GLY A 2 14.11 -7.03 33.96
N MET A 3 12.94 -6.61 33.48
CA MET A 3 11.80 -7.49 33.19
C MET A 3 11.91 -8.01 31.75
N GLU A 4 11.40 -9.21 31.52
CA GLU A 4 11.24 -9.75 30.17
C GLU A 4 10.25 -8.89 29.35
N ASP A 5 10.44 -8.88 28.04
CA ASP A 5 9.53 -8.19 27.13
C ASP A 5 8.18 -8.92 27.02
N TYR A 6 7.12 -8.20 26.67
CA TYR A 6 5.77 -8.75 26.52
C TYR A 6 5.34 -8.72 25.05
N ILE A 7 5.50 -9.86 24.39
CA ILE A 7 5.25 -10.05 22.96
C ILE A 7 3.91 -10.76 22.71
N PRO A 8 3.20 -10.47 21.61
CA PRO A 8 2.05 -11.26 21.18
C PRO A 8 2.41 -12.73 21.02
N VAL A 9 1.63 -13.60 21.66
CA VAL A 9 1.88 -15.04 21.67
C VAL A 9 1.56 -15.65 20.30
N VAL A 10 2.47 -16.47 19.79
CA VAL A 10 2.30 -17.25 18.56
C VAL A 10 2.07 -18.71 18.93
N ASN A 11 1.01 -19.31 18.39
CA ASN A 11 0.73 -20.73 18.58
C ASN A 11 1.50 -21.56 17.54
N GLU A 12 2.77 -21.86 17.81
CA GLU A 12 3.65 -22.63 16.91
C GLU A 12 3.22 -24.10 16.77
N ASP A 13 2.51 -24.64 17.78
CA ASP A 13 1.90 -25.96 17.71
C ASP A 13 0.73 -26.02 16.72
N ARG A 14 0.05 -24.90 16.47
CA ARG A 14 -1.02 -24.80 15.47
C ARG A 14 -0.48 -24.38 14.11
N PHE A 15 0.35 -23.33 14.07
CA PHE A 15 0.87 -22.73 12.85
C PHE A 15 2.28 -23.29 12.54
N SER A 16 2.37 -24.33 11.72
CA SER A 16 3.67 -24.89 11.32
C SER A 16 4.37 -23.99 10.32
N ARG A 17 5.70 -23.94 10.39
CA ARG A 17 6.57 -23.13 9.53
C ARG A 17 7.66 -24.02 8.96
N GLU A 18 7.70 -24.10 7.64
CA GLU A 18 8.60 -25.00 6.91
C GLU A 18 9.29 -24.26 5.77
N ASN A 19 10.39 -24.85 5.29
CA ASN A 19 11.10 -24.42 4.07
C ASN A 19 11.51 -22.94 4.07
N ILE A 20 11.94 -22.40 5.21
CA ILE A 20 12.39 -20.99 5.30
C ILE A 20 13.76 -20.88 4.63
N HIS A 21 13.83 -20.16 3.50
CA HIS A 21 15.08 -19.93 2.78
C HIS A 21 15.07 -18.61 2.01
N PHE A 22 16.27 -18.09 1.75
CA PHE A 22 16.45 -16.98 0.84
C PHE A 22 16.31 -17.49 -0.59
N PRO A 23 15.58 -16.82 -1.49
CA PRO A 23 15.32 -17.33 -2.82
C PRO A 23 16.58 -17.27 -3.69
N GLU A 24 16.84 -18.35 -4.43
CA GLU A 24 17.90 -18.38 -5.44
C GLU A 24 17.55 -17.46 -6.64
N LYS A 25 18.58 -16.94 -7.34
CA LYS A 25 18.37 -15.97 -8.44
C LYS A 25 17.47 -16.51 -9.55
N HIS A 26 17.54 -17.81 -9.85
CA HIS A 26 16.72 -18.44 -10.88
C HIS A 26 15.24 -18.58 -10.48
N ASP A 27 14.97 -18.68 -9.17
CA ASP A 27 13.62 -18.76 -8.58
C ASP A 27 13.03 -17.39 -8.20
N ASN A 28 13.74 -16.32 -8.54
CA ASN A 28 13.36 -14.94 -8.28
C ASN A 28 13.70 -14.00 -9.45
N PRO A 29 13.25 -14.29 -10.69
CA PRO A 29 13.69 -13.59 -11.90
C PRO A 29 13.23 -12.12 -12.01
N TYR A 30 12.35 -11.67 -11.10
CA TYR A 30 11.88 -10.29 -10.96
C TYR A 30 12.35 -9.62 -9.67
N GLY A 31 13.14 -10.31 -8.82
CA GLY A 31 13.59 -9.77 -7.54
C GLY A 31 12.50 -9.54 -6.50
N ALA A 32 11.32 -10.16 -6.66
CA ALA A 32 10.13 -9.87 -5.88
C ALA A 32 10.03 -10.62 -4.53
N TRP A 33 10.72 -11.76 -4.39
CA TRP A 33 10.80 -12.51 -3.13
C TRP A 33 11.93 -11.99 -2.24
N ALA A 34 11.62 -11.73 -0.96
CA ALA A 34 12.62 -11.48 0.08
C ALA A 34 12.99 -12.77 0.81
N TRP A 35 11.97 -13.58 1.15
CA TRP A 35 12.11 -14.90 1.77
C TRP A 35 10.99 -15.80 1.28
N LYS A 36 11.28 -17.08 1.05
CA LYS A 36 10.28 -18.11 0.80
C LYS A 36 10.12 -18.98 2.05
N CYS A 37 8.89 -19.37 2.34
CA CYS A 37 8.57 -20.35 3.38
C CYS A 37 7.19 -20.98 3.11
N THR A 38 6.74 -21.85 4.00
CA THR A 38 5.36 -22.31 4.01
C THR A 38 4.86 -22.29 5.44
N VAL A 39 3.83 -21.47 5.70
CA VAL A 39 3.16 -21.39 6.99
C VAL A 39 1.69 -21.73 6.82
N VAL A 40 1.23 -22.73 7.58
CA VAL A 40 -0.13 -23.26 7.49
C VAL A 40 -0.73 -23.44 8.88
N ASP A 41 -2.05 -23.31 8.98
CA ASP A 41 -2.80 -23.73 10.16
C ASP A 41 -3.11 -25.24 10.07
N LYS A 42 -2.43 -26.06 10.88
CA LYS A 42 -2.64 -27.51 10.95
C LYS A 42 -4.05 -27.90 11.42
N GLN A 43 -4.79 -26.95 11.99
CA GLN A 43 -6.15 -27.14 12.49
C GLN A 43 -7.20 -26.53 11.56
N ALA A 44 -6.83 -25.99 10.40
CA ALA A 44 -7.77 -25.37 9.46
C ALA A 44 -8.84 -26.38 9.01
N LYS A 45 -10.11 -26.00 9.16
CA LYS A 45 -11.29 -26.77 8.71
C LYS A 45 -12.12 -25.97 7.71
N GLY A 46 -11.46 -25.33 6.75
CA GLY A 46 -12.06 -24.34 5.86
C GLY A 46 -11.74 -22.91 6.31
N GLY A 47 -12.60 -21.96 5.93
CA GLY A 47 -12.44 -20.53 6.20
C GLY A 47 -12.49 -19.71 4.91
N LYS A 48 -12.60 -18.38 5.05
CA LYS A 48 -12.77 -17.46 3.90
C LYS A 48 -11.61 -17.49 2.91
N LEU A 49 -10.43 -17.87 3.38
CA LEU A 49 -9.19 -17.93 2.60
C LEU A 49 -8.71 -19.37 2.38
N HIS A 50 -9.59 -20.36 2.60
CA HIS A 50 -9.22 -21.76 2.45
C HIS A 50 -8.72 -22.10 1.04
N GLY A 51 -7.58 -22.77 0.96
CA GLY A 51 -6.95 -23.15 -0.32
C GLY A 51 -6.31 -21.98 -1.07
N LYS A 52 -6.21 -20.80 -0.45
CA LYS A 52 -5.58 -19.61 -1.02
C LYS A 52 -4.21 -19.36 -0.43
N THR A 53 -3.34 -18.77 -1.23
CA THR A 53 -1.93 -18.52 -0.92
C THR A 53 -1.66 -17.03 -0.81
N PHE A 54 -0.85 -16.66 0.19
CA PHE A 54 -0.59 -15.26 0.53
C PHE A 54 0.89 -15.01 0.76
N VAL A 55 1.31 -13.77 0.51
CA VAL A 55 2.63 -13.28 0.92
C VAL A 55 2.49 -12.03 1.77
N LEU A 56 3.45 -11.83 2.67
CA LEU A 56 3.50 -10.64 3.51
C LEU A 56 4.59 -9.72 3.00
N LYS A 57 4.33 -8.43 2.83
CA LYS A 57 5.40 -7.45 2.60
C LYS A 57 6.48 -7.59 3.68
N ASP A 58 7.74 -7.43 3.31
CA ASP A 58 8.88 -7.66 4.21
C ASP A 58 9.06 -6.62 5.34
N ASN A 59 8.09 -5.73 5.55
CA ASN A 59 7.98 -4.94 6.78
C ASN A 59 6.96 -5.52 7.78
N VAL A 60 6.27 -6.61 7.44
CA VAL A 60 5.29 -7.28 8.29
C VAL A 60 5.96 -8.48 8.96
N ALA A 61 5.84 -8.57 10.28
CA ALA A 61 6.43 -9.62 11.08
C ALA A 61 5.76 -10.98 10.82
N LEU A 62 6.59 -12.01 10.73
CA LEU A 62 6.21 -13.40 10.70
C LEU A 62 7.24 -14.14 11.55
N LYS A 63 6.82 -14.70 12.68
CA LYS A 63 7.73 -15.29 13.65
C LYS A 63 8.61 -16.34 12.97
N GLY A 64 9.91 -16.32 13.26
CA GLY A 64 10.87 -17.30 12.74
C GLY A 64 11.29 -17.10 11.28
N VAL A 65 10.68 -16.17 10.54
CA VAL A 65 11.06 -15.85 9.16
C VAL A 65 11.81 -14.51 9.13
N PRO A 66 13.04 -14.43 8.59
CA PRO A 66 13.81 -13.19 8.66
C PRO A 66 13.12 -12.00 7.97
N MET A 67 13.48 -10.79 8.41
CA MET A 67 12.86 -9.56 7.95
C MET A 67 13.90 -8.47 7.73
N LEU A 68 14.02 -7.97 6.50
CA LEU A 68 15.08 -7.04 6.07
C LEU A 68 14.60 -5.58 6.01
N LEU A 69 13.29 -5.35 5.94
CA LEU A 69 12.67 -4.05 5.62
C LEU A 69 13.27 -3.40 4.36
N GLY A 70 13.66 -4.22 3.38
CA GLY A 70 14.29 -3.74 2.14
C GLY A 70 15.67 -3.12 2.33
N THR A 71 16.35 -3.36 3.46
CA THR A 71 17.64 -2.75 3.77
C THR A 71 18.79 -3.75 3.66
N ASN A 72 20.01 -3.23 3.48
CA ASN A 72 21.26 -4.01 3.59
C ASN A 72 21.90 -3.95 4.98
N PHE A 73 21.35 -3.13 5.88
CA PHE A 73 21.91 -2.89 7.21
C PHE A 73 21.15 -3.59 8.34
N ILE A 74 19.88 -3.98 8.14
CA ILE A 74 19.20 -4.88 9.07
C ILE A 74 19.69 -6.29 8.77
N LYS A 75 20.60 -6.77 9.62
CA LYS A 75 21.19 -8.11 9.55
C LYS A 75 20.78 -8.93 10.76
N ASP A 76 20.61 -10.23 10.54
CA ASP A 76 20.31 -11.24 11.56
C ASP A 76 19.08 -10.87 12.41
N TYR A 77 18.07 -10.27 11.78
CA TYR A 77 16.80 -9.96 12.44
C TYR A 77 15.73 -10.94 11.99
N THR A 78 15.18 -11.64 12.97
CA THR A 78 14.02 -12.53 12.82
C THR A 78 12.98 -12.12 13.86
N PRO A 79 11.74 -11.78 13.45
CA PRO A 79 10.69 -11.40 14.39
C PRO A 79 10.39 -12.50 15.40
N ASP A 80 10.02 -12.07 16.61
CA ASP A 80 9.63 -12.91 17.74
C ASP A 80 8.10 -13.13 17.82
N CYS A 81 7.33 -12.37 17.03
CA CYS A 81 5.88 -12.41 16.91
C CYS A 81 5.39 -12.54 15.46
N ASP A 82 4.13 -12.93 15.30
CA ASP A 82 3.38 -12.74 14.07
C ASP A 82 2.65 -11.39 14.11
N ALA A 83 2.61 -10.69 12.99
CA ALA A 83 1.66 -9.60 12.83
C ALA A 83 0.22 -10.12 12.92
N THR A 84 -0.70 -9.31 13.48
CA THR A 84 -2.11 -9.71 13.63
C THR A 84 -2.72 -10.17 12.29
N VAL A 85 -2.37 -9.51 11.19
CA VAL A 85 -2.84 -9.89 9.84
C VAL A 85 -2.33 -11.25 9.39
N ALA A 86 -1.12 -11.66 9.79
CA ALA A 86 -0.59 -12.98 9.47
C ALA A 86 -1.38 -14.08 10.22
N THR A 87 -1.63 -13.89 11.51
CA THR A 87 -2.49 -14.77 12.29
C THR A 87 -3.88 -14.89 11.67
N ARG A 88 -4.53 -13.77 11.33
CA ARG A 88 -5.86 -13.78 10.71
C ARG A 88 -5.91 -14.50 9.37
N ILE A 89 -4.87 -14.40 8.55
CA ILE A 89 -4.77 -15.16 7.30
C ILE A 89 -4.79 -16.66 7.58
N LEU A 90 -3.95 -17.12 8.52
CA LEU A 90 -3.83 -18.53 8.87
C LEU A 90 -5.13 -19.06 9.47
N GLU A 91 -5.74 -18.31 10.39
CA GLU A 91 -7.02 -18.69 11.02
C GLU A 91 -8.19 -18.72 10.03
N ALA A 92 -8.13 -17.92 8.96
CA ALA A 92 -9.09 -17.95 7.87
C ALA A 92 -8.81 -19.07 6.85
N GLY A 93 -7.83 -19.94 7.10
CA GLY A 93 -7.50 -21.09 6.27
C GLY A 93 -6.51 -20.81 5.13
N GLY A 94 -5.91 -19.61 5.09
CA GLY A 94 -4.91 -19.24 4.10
C GLY A 94 -3.53 -19.82 4.39
N THR A 95 -2.73 -20.01 3.35
CA THR A 95 -1.32 -20.43 3.44
C THR A 95 -0.41 -19.24 3.18
N ILE A 96 0.60 -19.00 4.03
CA ILE A 96 1.59 -17.94 3.79
C ILE A 96 2.84 -18.56 3.13
N LEU A 97 3.21 -18.06 1.96
CA LEU A 97 4.33 -18.56 1.15
C LEU A 97 5.66 -17.81 1.37
N GLY A 98 5.65 -16.76 2.17
CA GLY A 98 6.86 -16.02 2.51
C GLY A 98 6.68 -14.52 2.55
N LYS A 99 7.80 -13.83 2.33
CA LYS A 99 7.97 -12.39 2.44
C LYS A 99 8.26 -11.79 1.07
N ALA A 100 7.48 -10.80 0.68
CA ALA A 100 7.66 -10.06 -0.56
C ALA A 100 8.54 -8.83 -0.34
N VAL A 101 9.47 -8.56 -1.26
CA VAL A 101 10.39 -7.42 -1.18
C VAL A 101 9.62 -6.11 -0.97
N CYS A 102 10.20 -5.25 -0.13
CA CYS A 102 9.82 -3.85 -0.05
C CYS A 102 11.02 -2.94 -0.27
N GLU A 103 10.73 -1.67 -0.50
CA GLU A 103 11.74 -0.63 -0.64
C GLU A 103 12.52 -0.39 0.67
N ASN A 104 13.70 0.23 0.59
CA ASN A 104 14.56 0.50 1.74
C ASN A 104 13.82 1.30 2.82
N MET A 105 13.53 0.65 3.95
CA MET A 105 12.65 1.17 5.02
C MET A 105 11.30 1.72 4.52
N CYS A 106 10.80 1.20 3.39
CA CYS A 106 9.60 1.69 2.72
C CYS A 106 9.66 3.17 2.29
N HIS A 107 10.86 3.69 1.98
CA HIS A 107 11.13 5.10 1.67
C HIS A 107 11.23 5.44 0.17
N SER A 108 10.62 4.62 -0.68
CA SER A 108 10.56 4.86 -2.12
C SER A 108 9.18 4.51 -2.67
N ALA A 109 8.70 5.32 -3.60
CA ALA A 109 7.49 5.06 -4.39
C ALA A 109 7.80 4.35 -5.73
N THR A 110 9.07 4.10 -6.01
CA THR A 110 9.55 3.28 -7.15
C THR A 110 10.17 1.99 -6.61
N SER A 111 10.65 1.10 -7.48
CA SER A 111 11.03 -0.28 -7.10
C SER A 111 12.51 -0.63 -7.24
N HIS A 112 13.40 0.34 -6.98
CA HIS A 112 14.84 0.20 -7.20
C HIS A 112 15.70 0.51 -5.97
N SER A 113 15.09 0.65 -4.79
CA SER A 113 15.82 1.00 -3.56
C SER A 113 16.09 -0.18 -2.63
N SER A 114 15.43 -1.34 -2.82
CA SER A 114 15.63 -2.49 -1.94
C SER A 114 17.10 -2.93 -1.92
N GLY A 115 17.57 -3.31 -0.73
CA GLY A 115 18.90 -3.89 -0.54
C GLY A 115 19.12 -5.19 -1.32
N THR A 116 18.04 -5.94 -1.58
CA THR A 116 18.06 -7.17 -2.38
C THR A 116 18.12 -6.94 -3.89
N GLY A 117 18.10 -5.67 -4.34
CA GLY A 117 18.15 -5.27 -5.74
C GLY A 117 16.83 -4.73 -6.27
N ILE A 118 16.80 -4.49 -7.58
CA ILE A 118 15.65 -3.96 -8.29
C ILE A 118 14.53 -5.00 -8.33
N VAL A 119 13.29 -4.55 -8.09
CA VAL A 119 12.09 -5.32 -8.37
C VAL A 119 11.55 -4.90 -9.75
N GLU A 120 11.54 -5.84 -10.68
CA GLU A 120 11.17 -5.61 -12.08
C GLU A 120 9.66 -5.61 -12.28
N ASN A 121 9.14 -4.72 -13.13
CA ASN A 121 7.73 -4.73 -13.47
C ASN A 121 7.33 -6.05 -14.19
N PRO A 122 6.19 -6.67 -13.82
CA PRO A 122 5.78 -7.97 -14.34
C PRO A 122 5.43 -7.94 -15.83
N ILE A 123 5.00 -6.78 -16.34
CA ILE A 123 4.60 -6.58 -17.75
C ILE A 123 5.82 -6.20 -18.60
N ALA A 124 6.72 -5.37 -18.07
CA ALA A 124 7.89 -4.89 -18.82
C ALA A 124 9.14 -4.73 -17.95
N LYS A 125 10.12 -5.61 -18.10
CA LYS A 125 11.44 -5.48 -17.43
C LYS A 125 12.13 -4.18 -17.85
N GLY A 126 12.87 -3.57 -16.94
CA GLY A 126 13.47 -2.24 -17.10
C GLY A 126 12.58 -1.09 -16.62
N TYR A 127 11.35 -1.38 -16.21
CA TYR A 127 10.40 -0.42 -15.64
C TYR A 127 10.11 -0.70 -14.17
N SER A 128 9.76 0.36 -13.44
CA SER A 128 9.37 0.30 -12.03
C SER A 128 8.10 -0.54 -11.84
N SER A 129 8.10 -1.45 -10.86
CA SER A 129 6.90 -2.12 -10.37
C SER A 129 6.11 -1.26 -9.38
N GLY A 130 6.58 -0.04 -9.09
CA GLY A 130 6.04 0.84 -8.04
C GLY A 130 6.44 0.40 -6.63
N GLY A 131 6.42 1.33 -5.67
CA GLY A 131 6.86 1.11 -4.30
C GLY A 131 5.91 1.67 -3.24
N SER A 132 6.01 1.26 -1.99
CA SER A 132 7.04 0.40 -1.42
C SER A 132 6.69 -1.08 -1.32
N SER A 133 5.46 -1.48 -1.65
CA SER A 133 5.04 -2.90 -1.69
C SER A 133 5.34 -3.52 -3.07
N SER A 134 6.56 -3.27 -3.56
CA SER A 134 7.00 -3.63 -4.91
C SER A 134 6.88 -5.12 -5.18
N GLY A 135 7.49 -5.95 -4.33
CA GLY A 135 7.42 -7.41 -4.45
C GLY A 135 5.99 -7.94 -4.36
N SER A 136 5.17 -7.39 -3.45
CA SER A 136 3.76 -7.78 -3.32
C SER A 136 2.99 -7.57 -4.62
N GLY A 137 3.21 -6.44 -5.30
CA GLY A 137 2.58 -6.15 -6.58
C GLY A 137 2.97 -7.15 -7.67
N VAL A 138 4.27 -7.46 -7.77
CA VAL A 138 4.78 -8.39 -8.78
C VAL A 138 4.30 -9.82 -8.55
N LEU A 139 4.40 -10.34 -7.34
CA LEU A 139 4.04 -11.74 -7.04
C LEU A 139 2.55 -12.01 -7.29
N VAL A 140 1.69 -11.05 -6.95
CA VAL A 140 0.25 -11.14 -7.25
C VAL A 140 -0.01 -11.06 -8.75
N ALA A 141 0.65 -10.14 -9.47
CA ALA A 141 0.47 -9.98 -10.91
C ALA A 141 0.92 -11.22 -11.71
N LEU A 142 1.99 -11.89 -11.27
CA LEU A 142 2.50 -13.12 -11.89
C LEU A 142 1.71 -14.38 -11.48
N GLY A 143 0.78 -14.27 -10.53
CA GLY A 143 0.02 -15.41 -10.02
C GLY A 143 0.85 -16.37 -9.16
N GLU A 144 1.96 -15.90 -8.58
CA GLU A 144 2.76 -16.67 -7.63
C GLU A 144 2.08 -16.80 -6.25
N CYS A 145 1.09 -15.95 -5.99
CA CYS A 145 0.18 -16.05 -4.86
C CYS A 145 -1.21 -15.49 -5.23
N ASP A 146 -2.25 -15.86 -4.46
CA ASP A 146 -3.61 -15.34 -4.65
C ASP A 146 -3.77 -13.91 -4.11
N GLY A 147 -3.00 -13.54 -3.09
CA GLY A 147 -3.02 -12.19 -2.54
C GLY A 147 -1.78 -11.84 -1.73
N ALA A 148 -1.60 -10.56 -1.45
CA ALA A 148 -0.51 -10.07 -0.62
C ALA A 148 -0.99 -9.02 0.39
N ILE A 149 -0.36 -9.00 1.56
CA ILE A 149 -0.41 -7.83 2.45
C ILE A 149 0.60 -6.82 1.96
N GLY A 150 0.14 -5.60 1.66
CA GLY A 150 1.00 -4.44 1.49
C GLY A 150 0.92 -3.49 2.69
N ALA A 151 1.78 -2.47 2.68
CA ALA A 151 1.71 -1.35 3.62
C ALA A 151 1.73 -0.02 2.87
N ASP A 152 0.87 0.92 3.25
CA ASP A 152 0.61 2.18 2.53
C ASP A 152 0.69 3.40 3.46
N GLN A 153 1.77 4.18 3.29
CA GLN A 153 2.02 5.42 4.01
C GLN A 153 1.70 6.67 3.19
N GLY A 154 1.88 6.59 1.88
CA GLY A 154 1.62 7.68 0.93
C GLY A 154 1.12 7.19 -0.43
N GLY A 155 0.74 5.93 -0.54
CA GLY A 155 0.40 5.25 -1.80
C GLY A 155 1.00 3.85 -1.95
N SER A 156 1.71 3.33 -0.95
CA SER A 156 2.56 2.14 -1.15
C SER A 156 1.84 0.80 -1.35
N ILE A 157 0.50 0.73 -1.24
CA ILE A 157 -0.31 -0.38 -1.78
C ILE A 157 -0.77 -0.04 -3.20
N ARG A 158 -1.26 1.19 -3.38
CA ARG A 158 -1.94 1.66 -4.60
C ARG A 158 -0.99 1.92 -5.77
N VAL A 159 0.23 2.38 -5.51
CA VAL A 159 1.27 2.66 -6.52
C VAL A 159 1.77 1.36 -7.15
N PRO A 160 2.19 0.32 -6.39
CA PRO A 160 2.49 -0.96 -7.00
C PRO A 160 1.28 -1.63 -7.67
N ALA A 161 0.08 -1.50 -7.09
CA ALA A 161 -1.12 -2.04 -7.71
C ALA A 161 -1.39 -1.43 -9.10
N ALA A 162 -1.27 -0.10 -9.21
CA ALA A 162 -1.36 0.61 -10.47
C ALA A 162 -0.28 0.17 -11.46
N ASN A 163 1.00 0.16 -11.07
CA ASN A 163 2.10 -0.16 -11.97
C ASN A 163 2.13 -1.63 -12.42
N CYS A 164 1.66 -2.55 -11.57
CA CYS A 164 1.63 -3.99 -11.87
C CYS A 164 0.31 -4.44 -12.53
N GLY A 165 -0.69 -3.56 -12.64
CA GLY A 165 -1.99 -3.90 -13.25
C GLY A 165 -2.84 -4.83 -12.39
N ILE A 166 -2.87 -4.60 -11.08
CA ILE A 166 -3.64 -5.40 -10.10
C ILE A 166 -4.50 -4.49 -9.21
N VAL A 167 -5.29 -5.08 -8.31
CA VAL A 167 -6.12 -4.36 -7.35
C VAL A 167 -5.38 -4.18 -6.03
N GLY A 168 -5.42 -2.98 -5.45
CA GLY A 168 -4.86 -2.70 -4.13
C GLY A 168 -5.75 -1.76 -3.34
N LEU A 169 -6.15 -2.19 -2.14
CA LEU A 169 -6.96 -1.37 -1.24
C LEU A 169 -6.10 -0.82 -0.10
N LYS A 170 -6.12 0.50 0.08
CA LYS A 170 -5.79 1.15 1.36
C LYS A 170 -7.10 1.32 2.15
N PRO A 171 -7.38 0.50 3.18
CA PRO A 171 -8.64 0.57 3.93
C PRO A 171 -8.79 1.88 4.71
N THR A 172 -9.94 2.09 5.34
CA THR A 172 -10.10 3.18 6.32
C THR A 172 -8.99 3.09 7.37
N PHE A 173 -8.42 4.23 7.76
CA PHE A 173 -7.37 4.28 8.78
C PHE A 173 -7.82 3.57 10.06
N GLY A 174 -7.04 2.57 10.48
CA GLY A 174 -7.33 1.74 11.65
C GLY A 174 -8.21 0.52 11.39
N LEU A 175 -8.82 0.34 10.21
CA LEU A 175 -9.66 -0.85 9.94
C LEU A 175 -8.85 -2.15 10.00
N VAL A 176 -7.64 -2.14 9.44
CA VAL A 176 -6.70 -3.26 9.53
C VAL A 176 -5.61 -2.86 10.53
N PRO A 177 -5.38 -3.65 11.59
CA PRO A 177 -4.40 -3.33 12.63
C PRO A 177 -2.97 -3.37 12.07
N TYR A 178 -2.13 -2.46 12.54
CA TYR A 178 -0.72 -2.35 12.16
C TYR A 178 0.22 -3.12 13.10
N THR A 179 -0.33 -3.83 14.09
CA THR A 179 0.41 -4.67 15.04
C THR A 179 1.37 -5.64 14.33
N GLY A 180 2.64 -5.61 14.75
CA GLY A 180 3.70 -6.44 14.15
C GLY A 180 4.21 -5.93 12.80
N SER A 181 3.95 -4.67 12.42
CA SER A 181 4.51 -4.07 11.20
C SER A 181 5.46 -2.93 11.48
N GLY A 182 6.53 -2.82 10.68
CA GLY A 182 7.48 -1.72 10.76
C GLY A 182 6.80 -0.37 10.47
N SER A 183 6.80 0.51 11.47
CA SER A 183 6.14 1.83 11.40
C SER A 183 7.09 2.88 10.84
N ASN A 184 6.56 3.73 9.97
CA ASN A 184 7.29 4.88 9.44
C ASN A 184 6.80 6.17 10.09
N GLU A 185 5.50 6.41 10.03
CA GLU A 185 4.85 7.54 10.68
C GLU A 185 3.44 7.08 11.11
N PRO A 186 3.20 6.89 12.42
CA PRO A 186 1.99 6.27 12.96
C PRO A 186 0.66 6.82 12.46
N THR A 187 0.58 8.11 12.11
CA THR A 187 -0.69 8.73 11.69
C THR A 187 -1.06 8.48 10.23
N ASN A 188 -0.16 7.87 9.44
CA ASN A 188 -0.42 7.53 8.05
C ASN A 188 -0.12 6.07 7.68
N ASP A 189 0.30 5.25 8.63
CA ASP A 189 0.54 3.81 8.45
C ASP A 189 -0.77 3.05 8.22
N HIS A 190 -0.88 2.34 7.10
CA HIS A 190 -1.97 1.42 6.77
C HIS A 190 -1.41 0.07 6.32
N LEU A 191 -2.09 -1.02 6.66
CA LEU A 191 -1.98 -2.30 5.95
C LEU A 191 -3.22 -2.51 5.10
N GLY A 192 -3.11 -3.32 4.06
CA GLY A 192 -4.25 -3.63 3.21
C GLY A 192 -3.96 -4.72 2.18
N PRO A 193 -5.03 -5.30 1.59
CA PRO A 193 -4.94 -6.39 0.64
C PRO A 193 -4.58 -5.92 -0.76
N MET A 194 -3.76 -6.73 -1.44
CA MET A 194 -3.42 -6.63 -2.86
C MET A 194 -3.78 -7.95 -3.54
N THR A 195 -4.55 -7.91 -4.62
CA THR A 195 -5.12 -9.09 -5.30
C THR A 195 -5.27 -8.85 -6.79
N ARG A 196 -5.54 -9.89 -7.58
CA ARG A 196 -5.76 -9.73 -9.03
C ARG A 196 -7.15 -9.18 -9.37
N THR A 197 -8.15 -9.49 -8.54
CA THR A 197 -9.54 -9.07 -8.74
C THR A 197 -10.11 -8.32 -7.54
N VAL A 198 -11.14 -7.51 -7.76
CA VAL A 198 -11.86 -6.76 -6.71
C VAL A 198 -12.57 -7.72 -5.75
N LEU A 199 -13.16 -8.81 -6.24
CA LEU A 199 -13.82 -9.79 -5.39
C LEU A 199 -12.84 -10.51 -4.45
N GLU A 200 -11.68 -10.94 -4.95
CA GLU A 200 -10.63 -11.49 -4.10
C GLU A 200 -10.16 -10.47 -3.06
N ASN A 201 -10.09 -9.18 -3.44
CA ASN A 201 -9.71 -8.10 -2.52
C ASN A 201 -10.71 -7.95 -1.37
N ALA A 202 -12.01 -7.99 -1.69
CA ALA A 202 -13.11 -7.89 -0.73
C ALA A 202 -13.13 -9.06 0.25
N VAL A 203 -13.03 -10.30 -0.25
CA VAL A 203 -12.93 -11.51 0.59
C VAL A 203 -11.71 -11.44 1.49
N PHE A 204 -10.58 -10.94 0.98
CA PHE A 204 -9.36 -10.83 1.74
C PHE A 204 -9.48 -9.77 2.85
N LEU A 205 -10.02 -8.58 2.57
CA LEU A 205 -10.27 -7.57 3.60
C LEU A 205 -11.19 -8.12 4.70
N GLU A 206 -12.25 -8.82 4.32
CA GLU A 206 -13.22 -9.42 5.24
C GLU A 206 -12.56 -10.36 6.27
N ALA A 207 -11.50 -11.07 5.87
CA ALA A 207 -10.75 -11.97 6.75
C ALA A 207 -9.77 -11.24 7.69
N ILE A 208 -9.19 -10.11 7.27
CA ILE A 208 -8.10 -9.45 8.01
C ILE A 208 -8.53 -8.20 8.78
N ALA A 209 -9.71 -7.66 8.55
CA ALA A 209 -10.18 -6.42 9.15
C ALA A 209 -10.68 -6.58 10.60
N GLY A 210 -10.73 -5.44 11.30
CA GLY A 210 -11.27 -5.28 12.65
C GLY A 210 -10.20 -5.01 13.69
N ASN A 211 -10.59 -4.36 14.79
CA ASN A 211 -9.67 -4.06 15.88
C ASN A 211 -9.03 -5.33 16.46
N ASP A 212 -7.82 -5.21 17.01
CA ASP A 212 -7.11 -6.30 17.68
C ASP A 212 -6.87 -6.05 19.17
N ASN A 213 -7.33 -4.90 19.67
CA ASN A 213 -7.12 -4.42 21.04
C ASN A 213 -5.64 -4.27 21.45
N ILE A 214 -4.72 -4.27 20.48
CA ILE A 214 -3.30 -4.01 20.69
C ILE A 214 -2.96 -2.65 20.07
N ASP A 215 -3.27 -2.45 18.78
CA ASP A 215 -2.94 -1.22 18.06
C ASP A 215 -4.00 -0.15 18.27
N ASP A 216 -3.59 0.95 18.91
CA ASP A 216 -4.43 2.11 19.15
C ASP A 216 -4.88 2.87 17.89
N ARG A 217 -4.29 2.64 16.71
CA ARG A 217 -4.90 3.07 15.42
C ARG A 217 -6.28 2.46 15.25
N SER A 218 -6.45 1.20 15.69
CA SER A 218 -7.62 0.38 15.37
C SER A 218 -8.75 0.47 16.39
N PHE A 219 -8.62 1.23 17.48
CA PHE A 219 -9.63 1.26 18.54
C PHE A 219 -11.01 1.79 18.11
N ALA A 220 -11.06 2.60 17.06
CA ALA A 220 -12.33 3.04 16.48
C ALA A 220 -12.93 2.04 15.47
N ALA A 221 -12.15 1.02 15.06
CA ALA A 221 -12.60 0.03 14.10
C ALA A 221 -13.56 -0.99 14.76
N PRO A 222 -14.52 -1.53 14.00
CA PRO A 222 -15.39 -2.62 14.46
C PRO A 222 -14.59 -3.83 14.95
N HIS A 223 -15.20 -4.60 15.86
CA HIS A 223 -14.68 -5.92 16.23
C HIS A 223 -14.67 -6.84 14.99
N PRO A 224 -13.73 -7.78 14.84
CA PRO A 224 -13.68 -8.69 13.68
C PRO A 224 -15.01 -9.40 13.38
N SER A 225 -15.78 -9.77 14.40
CA SER A 225 -17.11 -10.38 14.24
C SER A 225 -18.22 -9.43 13.76
N LYS A 226 -17.90 -8.15 13.52
CA LYS A 226 -18.81 -7.09 13.07
C LYS A 226 -18.34 -6.46 11.76
N ILE A 227 -17.33 -7.04 11.12
CA ILE A 227 -16.91 -6.65 9.78
C ILE A 227 -18.02 -6.99 8.79
N PRO A 228 -18.38 -6.06 7.89
CA PRO A 228 -19.33 -6.35 6.82
C PRO A 228 -18.87 -7.53 5.97
N GLU A 229 -19.81 -8.33 5.49
CA GLU A 229 -19.54 -9.41 4.55
C GLU A 229 -19.25 -8.84 3.14
N TYR A 230 -18.06 -8.27 2.93
CA TYR A 230 -17.69 -7.61 1.67
C TYR A 230 -17.77 -8.53 0.46
N SER A 231 -17.67 -9.85 0.65
CA SER A 231 -17.90 -10.85 -0.40
C SER A 231 -19.30 -10.80 -1.04
N LEU A 232 -20.29 -10.16 -0.39
CA LEU A 232 -21.64 -10.00 -0.94
C LEU A 232 -21.71 -9.14 -2.21
N ILE A 233 -20.64 -8.41 -2.57
CA ILE A 233 -20.58 -7.71 -3.86
C ILE A 233 -20.73 -8.65 -5.07
N ALA A 234 -20.43 -9.95 -4.91
CA ALA A 234 -20.67 -10.96 -5.94
C ALA A 234 -22.16 -11.07 -6.34
N ASN A 235 -23.07 -10.63 -5.47
CA ASN A 235 -24.50 -10.64 -5.69
C ASN A 235 -25.03 -9.36 -6.36
N LEU A 236 -24.16 -8.41 -6.73
CA LEU A 236 -24.59 -7.21 -7.46
C LEU A 236 -25.32 -7.60 -8.76
N PRO A 237 -26.47 -6.96 -9.05
CA PRO A 237 -27.26 -7.31 -10.23
C PRO A 237 -26.45 -7.09 -11.51
N MET A 238 -26.72 -7.90 -12.54
CA MET A 238 -25.99 -7.82 -13.80
C MET A 238 -26.33 -6.56 -14.59
N ASP A 239 -27.62 -6.22 -14.66
CA ASP A 239 -28.08 -5.00 -15.33
C ASP A 239 -28.02 -3.81 -14.37
N LYS A 240 -27.34 -2.75 -14.80
CA LYS A 240 -27.18 -1.47 -14.09
C LYS A 240 -26.94 -1.60 -12.56
N PRO A 241 -25.85 -2.28 -12.15
CA PRO A 241 -25.52 -2.52 -10.74
C PRO A 241 -25.41 -1.27 -9.85
N LEU A 242 -25.21 -0.10 -10.45
CA LEU A 242 -24.99 1.17 -9.76
C LEU A 242 -26.17 2.14 -9.93
N THR A 243 -27.36 1.63 -10.25
CA THR A 243 -28.58 2.44 -10.38
C THR A 243 -28.77 3.35 -9.16
N GLY A 244 -28.77 4.67 -9.39
CA GLY A 244 -28.99 5.68 -8.34
C GLY A 244 -27.73 6.08 -7.57
N ARG A 245 -26.57 5.46 -7.83
CA ARG A 245 -25.28 5.86 -7.24
C ARG A 245 -24.77 7.15 -7.87
N ARG A 246 -24.26 8.06 -7.05
CA ARG A 246 -23.66 9.33 -7.47
C ARG A 246 -22.15 9.28 -7.31
N LEU A 247 -21.42 9.30 -8.41
CA LEU A 247 -19.96 9.31 -8.42
C LEU A 247 -19.47 10.71 -8.82
N ALA A 248 -18.35 11.14 -8.25
CA ALA A 248 -17.74 12.41 -8.66
C ALA A 248 -16.24 12.30 -8.93
N ILE A 249 -15.82 12.87 -10.05
CA ILE A 249 -14.40 13.10 -10.34
C ILE A 249 -13.93 14.29 -9.50
N ILE A 250 -12.84 14.13 -8.75
CA ILE A 250 -12.18 15.25 -8.07
C ILE A 250 -11.46 16.09 -9.14
N ARG A 251 -12.04 17.21 -9.55
CA ARG A 251 -11.50 18.04 -10.62
C ARG A 251 -10.08 18.55 -10.33
N ASP A 252 -9.81 18.91 -9.08
CA ASP A 252 -8.50 19.38 -8.61
C ASP A 252 -7.40 18.31 -8.66
N SER A 253 -7.77 17.03 -8.82
CA SER A 253 -6.81 15.93 -9.04
C SER A 253 -6.33 15.82 -10.48
N LEU A 254 -7.06 16.44 -11.43
CA LEU A 254 -6.75 16.44 -12.86
C LEU A 254 -5.86 17.60 -13.30
N SER A 255 -5.58 18.54 -12.40
CA SER A 255 -4.79 19.76 -12.68
C SER A 255 -3.43 19.76 -12.01
N LEU A 256 -2.98 18.60 -11.53
CA LEU A 256 -1.67 18.46 -10.88
C LEU A 256 -0.53 18.56 -11.90
N PRO A 257 0.58 19.25 -11.60
CA PRO A 257 1.63 19.53 -12.59
C PRO A 257 2.29 18.30 -13.24
N ALA A 258 2.32 17.15 -12.55
CA ALA A 258 2.97 15.94 -13.03
C ALA A 258 2.08 15.07 -13.93
N LEU A 259 0.78 15.39 -14.05
CA LEU A 259 -0.21 14.55 -14.70
C LEU A 259 -0.02 14.52 -16.22
N ASP A 260 0.21 13.34 -16.78
CA ASP A 260 0.24 13.09 -18.22
C ASP A 260 -1.19 13.23 -18.78
N PRO A 261 -1.43 14.12 -19.77
CA PRO A 261 -2.74 14.26 -20.39
C PRO A 261 -3.33 12.93 -20.91
N ARG A 262 -2.49 12.00 -21.36
CA ARG A 262 -2.93 10.68 -21.84
C ARG A 262 -3.56 9.84 -20.72
N VAL A 263 -3.07 9.99 -19.48
CA VAL A 263 -3.68 9.35 -18.30
C VAL A 263 -5.05 9.95 -18.02
N ILE A 264 -5.21 11.28 -18.18
CA ILE A 264 -6.50 11.95 -18.02
C ILE A 264 -7.52 11.41 -19.02
N ASP A 265 -7.11 11.24 -20.28
CA ASP A 265 -7.99 10.75 -21.35
C ASP A 265 -8.47 9.33 -21.08
N ILE A 266 -7.55 8.41 -20.75
CA ILE A 266 -7.89 7.03 -20.36
C ILE A 266 -8.78 7.01 -19.12
N PHE A 267 -8.45 7.81 -18.10
CA PHE A 267 -9.26 7.92 -16.88
C PHE A 267 -10.68 8.40 -17.17
N LYS A 268 -10.85 9.47 -17.96
CA LYS A 268 -12.18 9.99 -18.31
C LYS A 268 -12.97 8.99 -19.14
N ALA A 269 -12.32 8.29 -20.08
CA ALA A 269 -12.95 7.24 -20.87
C ALA A 269 -13.43 6.07 -19.99
N ALA A 270 -12.60 5.62 -19.04
CA ALA A 270 -12.96 4.58 -18.09
C ALA A 270 -14.11 5.01 -17.18
N VAL A 271 -14.05 6.23 -16.63
CA VAL A 271 -15.09 6.76 -15.74
C VAL A 271 -16.42 6.96 -16.47
N ALA A 272 -16.42 7.29 -17.76
CA ALA A 272 -17.64 7.43 -18.55
C ALA A 272 -18.47 6.12 -18.58
N ARG A 273 -17.82 4.96 -18.51
CA ARG A 273 -18.47 3.65 -18.52
C ARG A 273 -19.36 3.39 -17.29
N PHE A 274 -19.17 4.12 -16.19
CA PHE A 274 -20.06 4.03 -15.03
C PHE A 274 -21.51 4.44 -15.34
N LYS A 275 -21.74 5.27 -16.38
CA LYS A 275 -23.09 5.67 -16.81
C LYS A 275 -23.89 4.47 -17.33
N ASP A 276 -23.23 3.59 -18.09
CA ASP A 276 -23.86 2.37 -18.62
C ASP A 276 -24.19 1.38 -17.49
N LEU A 277 -23.45 1.45 -16.37
CA LEU A 277 -23.70 0.70 -15.14
C LEU A 277 -24.79 1.31 -14.25
N GLY A 278 -25.43 2.42 -14.67
CA GLY A 278 -26.55 3.04 -13.97
C GLY A 278 -26.20 4.17 -13.00
N ALA A 279 -24.91 4.52 -12.87
CA ALA A 279 -24.49 5.61 -12.00
C ALA A 279 -24.62 6.98 -12.68
N THR A 280 -24.76 8.04 -11.88
CA THR A 280 -24.50 9.41 -12.34
C THR A 280 -23.05 9.78 -12.06
N VAL A 281 -22.43 10.51 -12.98
CA VAL A 281 -21.03 10.95 -12.85
C VAL A 281 -20.95 12.45 -13.08
N GLU A 282 -20.45 13.16 -12.08
CA GLU A 282 -20.26 14.61 -12.08
C GLU A 282 -18.80 14.98 -11.76
N GLU A 283 -18.42 16.24 -11.94
CA GLU A 283 -17.15 16.76 -11.43
C GLU A 283 -17.40 17.60 -10.17
N VAL A 284 -16.54 17.44 -9.16
CA VAL A 284 -16.57 18.25 -7.94
C VAL A 284 -15.21 18.89 -7.69
N SER A 285 -15.21 20.15 -7.26
CA SER A 285 -13.98 20.81 -6.79
C SER A 285 -13.75 20.52 -5.32
N ILE A 286 -12.53 20.11 -4.99
CA ILE A 286 -11.99 20.00 -3.64
C ILE A 286 -10.62 20.69 -3.64
N PRO A 287 -10.57 22.04 -3.58
CA PRO A 287 -9.33 22.79 -3.85
C PRO A 287 -8.13 22.41 -2.99
N ILE A 288 -8.38 22.02 -1.73
CA ILE A 288 -7.34 21.57 -0.80
C ILE A 288 -6.66 20.26 -1.22
N HIS A 289 -7.26 19.47 -2.12
CA HIS A 289 -6.66 18.25 -2.68
C HIS A 289 -5.25 18.53 -3.26
N SER A 290 -5.11 19.63 -4.00
CA SER A 290 -3.83 20.08 -4.58
C SER A 290 -2.74 20.37 -3.54
N LYS A 291 -3.11 20.56 -2.27
CA LYS A 291 -2.20 20.78 -1.13
C LYS A 291 -1.98 19.52 -0.30
N GLY A 292 -2.73 18.44 -0.54
CA GLY A 292 -2.71 17.24 0.29
C GLY A 292 -1.34 16.57 0.36
N ALA A 293 -0.60 16.52 -0.76
CA ALA A 293 0.76 15.97 -0.77
C ALA A 293 1.74 16.80 0.08
N ALA A 294 1.60 18.12 0.11
CA ALA A 294 2.41 19.00 0.95
C ALA A 294 2.06 18.86 2.44
N ILE A 295 0.78 18.73 2.77
CA ILE A 295 0.29 18.45 4.12
C ILE A 295 0.86 17.11 4.62
N TRP A 296 0.72 16.05 3.81
CA TRP A 296 1.30 14.75 4.10
C TRP A 296 2.82 14.82 4.29
N THR A 297 3.53 15.58 3.44
CA THR A 297 4.98 15.75 3.54
C THR A 297 5.36 16.42 4.86
N GLY A 298 4.64 17.46 5.30
CA GLY A 298 4.90 18.11 6.59
C GLY A 298 4.82 17.15 7.78
N ILE A 299 3.82 16.27 7.78
CA ILE A 299 3.64 15.22 8.80
C ILE A 299 4.74 14.16 8.68
N SER A 300 4.92 13.59 7.48
CA SER A 300 5.86 12.50 7.22
C SER A 300 7.32 12.89 7.51
N LYS A 301 7.75 14.09 7.11
CA LYS A 301 9.14 14.54 7.33
C LYS A 301 9.46 14.82 8.79
N VAL A 302 8.52 15.41 9.54
CA VAL A 302 8.76 15.73 10.96
C VAL A 302 8.42 14.53 11.84
N GLY A 303 7.18 14.06 11.79
CA GLY A 303 6.70 12.93 12.60
C GLY A 303 7.45 11.64 12.29
N GLY A 304 7.68 11.33 11.01
CA GLY A 304 8.41 10.13 10.61
C GLY A 304 9.89 10.19 11.00
N TYR A 305 10.52 11.35 10.93
CA TYR A 305 11.89 11.54 11.43
C TYR A 305 11.97 11.32 12.94
N LEU A 306 11.04 11.90 13.71
CA LEU A 306 11.00 11.72 15.16
C LEU A 306 10.75 10.26 15.55
N ALA A 307 9.81 9.58 14.90
CA ALA A 307 9.57 8.15 15.12
C ALA A 307 10.83 7.31 14.85
N LYS A 308 11.62 7.69 13.83
CA LYS A 308 12.85 7.00 13.42
C LYS A 308 14.10 7.32 14.22
N THR A 309 14.08 8.35 15.04
CA THR A 309 15.25 8.80 15.81
C THR A 309 15.05 8.63 17.29
N SER A 310 13.80 8.77 17.75
CA SER A 310 13.40 8.63 19.15
C SER A 310 12.70 7.30 19.45
N GLY A 311 12.39 6.49 18.42
CA GLY A 311 11.50 5.34 18.53
C GLY A 311 10.02 5.75 18.65
N SER A 312 9.14 4.78 18.89
CA SER A 312 7.70 5.02 19.05
C SER A 312 7.39 5.71 20.38
N PHE A 313 6.92 6.95 20.33
CA PHE A 313 6.50 7.72 21.51
C PHE A 313 4.98 7.95 21.52
N GLY A 314 4.37 7.91 22.71
CA GLY A 314 2.98 8.35 22.92
C GLY A 314 1.87 7.49 22.29
N ARG A 315 2.19 6.26 21.85
CA ARG A 315 1.24 5.29 21.27
C ARG A 315 1.05 4.10 22.20
N ARG A 316 -0.14 3.50 22.21
CA ARG A 316 -0.42 2.22 22.91
C ARG A 316 -0.37 1.07 21.91
N GLY A 317 0.26 -0.04 22.30
CA GLY A 317 0.29 -1.28 21.54
C GLY A 317 1.64 -1.97 21.59
N HIS A 318 1.79 -3.00 20.75
CA HIS A 318 3.03 -3.76 20.68
C HIS A 318 4.10 -2.99 19.89
N GLN A 319 5.29 -2.90 20.48
CA GLN A 319 6.50 -2.37 19.84
C GLN A 319 7.47 -3.52 19.66
N MET A 320 7.96 -3.71 18.43
CA MET A 320 8.96 -4.74 18.15
C MET A 320 10.33 -4.29 18.70
N LEU A 321 10.58 -4.53 19.99
CA LEU A 321 11.79 -4.10 20.70
C LEU A 321 13.06 -4.54 19.98
N SER A 322 13.11 -5.82 19.59
CA SER A 322 14.22 -6.44 18.87
C SER A 322 14.50 -5.73 17.54
N LEU A 323 13.48 -5.33 16.78
CA LEU A 323 13.65 -4.52 15.57
C LEU A 323 14.16 -3.11 15.89
N ASN A 324 13.52 -2.44 16.85
CA ASN A 324 13.88 -1.06 17.23
C ASN A 324 15.34 -0.99 17.68
N SER A 325 15.86 -2.02 18.36
CA SER A 325 17.27 -2.10 18.77
C SER A 325 18.27 -2.14 17.60
N LYS A 326 17.83 -2.56 16.40
CA LYS A 326 18.63 -2.59 15.17
C LYS A 326 18.58 -1.28 14.39
N LEU A 327 17.58 -0.44 14.67
CA LEU A 327 17.31 0.80 13.95
C LEU A 327 17.70 2.05 14.74
N HIS A 328 17.73 1.96 16.07
CA HIS A 328 17.88 3.11 16.97
C HIS A 328 19.05 2.91 17.95
N PRO A 329 19.99 3.87 18.01
CA PRO A 329 20.13 5.02 17.12
C PRO A 329 20.60 4.61 15.72
N MET A 330 20.40 5.47 14.72
CA MET A 330 20.98 5.27 13.40
C MET A 330 22.51 5.43 13.47
N GLY A 331 23.23 4.32 13.36
CA GLY A 331 24.71 4.29 13.35
C GLY A 331 25.32 4.60 11.99
N GLN A 332 26.64 4.78 11.95
CA GLN A 332 27.39 5.06 10.73
C GLN A 332 27.23 3.94 9.69
N ASP A 333 27.30 2.67 10.12
CA ASP A 333 27.12 1.52 9.22
C ASP A 333 25.70 1.48 8.61
N ASN A 334 24.67 1.79 9.41
CA ASN A 334 23.30 1.91 8.90
C ASN A 334 23.19 3.04 7.88
N TRP A 335 23.80 4.19 8.20
CA TRP A 335 23.80 5.36 7.33
C TRP A 335 24.46 5.06 5.99
N ASP A 336 25.68 4.51 5.98
CA ASP A 336 26.43 4.28 4.75
C ASP A 336 25.70 3.32 3.81
N ASN A 337 25.05 2.29 4.38
CA ASN A 337 24.26 1.30 3.65
C ASN A 337 22.81 1.73 3.37
N ALA A 338 22.35 2.89 3.85
CA ALA A 338 21.03 3.39 3.54
C ALA A 338 20.94 3.90 2.09
N TYR A 339 19.82 3.59 1.43
CA TYR A 339 19.57 4.09 0.09
C TYR A 339 19.43 5.61 0.08
N VAL A 340 19.69 6.25 -1.07
CA VAL A 340 19.71 7.72 -1.19
C VAL A 340 18.39 8.37 -0.78
N SER A 341 17.25 7.72 -1.06
CA SER A 341 15.93 8.22 -0.64
C SER A 341 15.75 8.19 0.88
N THR A 342 16.26 7.15 1.56
CA THR A 342 16.28 7.05 3.01
C THR A 342 17.14 8.17 3.60
N LYS A 343 18.38 8.35 3.12
CA LYS A 343 19.26 9.44 3.55
C LYS A 343 18.57 10.81 3.40
N ASN A 344 17.95 11.03 2.24
CA ASN A 344 17.22 12.26 1.95
C ASN A 344 16.04 12.48 2.93
N ILE A 345 15.32 11.44 3.35
CA ILE A 345 14.26 11.57 4.36
C ILE A 345 14.83 12.01 5.72
N TYR A 346 15.93 11.42 6.17
CA TYR A 346 16.56 11.81 7.44
C TYR A 346 17.08 13.25 7.41
N LEU A 347 17.79 13.65 6.34
CA LEU A 347 18.32 15.02 6.21
C LEU A 347 17.20 16.07 6.19
N ASN A 348 16.16 15.83 5.39
CA ASN A 348 15.02 16.76 5.32
C ASN A 348 14.23 16.78 6.63
N GLY A 349 14.11 15.65 7.32
CA GLY A 349 13.44 15.56 8.61
C GLY A 349 14.17 16.35 9.70
N LEU A 350 15.50 16.16 9.80
CA LEU A 350 16.35 16.94 10.70
C LEU A 350 16.24 18.45 10.40
N TYR A 351 16.36 18.83 9.13
CA TYR A 351 16.22 20.21 8.70
C TYR A 351 14.84 20.78 9.08
N ALA A 352 13.76 20.02 8.86
CA ALA A 352 12.40 20.43 9.17
C ALA A 352 12.16 20.62 10.68
N VAL A 353 12.68 19.72 11.52
CA VAL A 353 12.61 19.83 12.97
C VAL A 353 13.35 21.08 13.47
N GLN A 354 14.54 21.36 12.92
CA GLN A 354 15.36 22.50 13.35
C GLN A 354 14.80 23.85 12.90
N ASN A 355 14.29 23.95 11.67
CA ASN A 355 13.92 25.23 11.06
C ASN A 355 12.41 25.51 11.11
N PHE A 356 11.58 24.48 11.25
CA PHE A 356 10.12 24.61 11.31
C PHE A 356 9.51 23.81 12.48
N PRO A 357 9.85 24.15 13.73
CA PRO A 357 9.45 23.37 14.91
C PRO A 357 7.92 23.23 15.10
N LEU A 358 7.13 24.13 14.51
CA LEU A 358 5.66 24.10 14.56
C LEU A 358 5.02 23.42 13.33
N LEU A 359 5.82 22.92 12.40
CA LEU A 359 5.34 22.35 11.13
C LEU A 359 4.43 21.14 11.36
N LEU A 360 4.82 20.22 12.26
CA LEU A 360 4.01 19.04 12.55
C LEU A 360 2.62 19.42 13.04
N ALA A 361 2.53 20.31 14.04
CA ALA A 361 1.26 20.78 14.58
C ALA A 361 0.38 21.45 13.49
N LYS A 362 0.98 22.30 12.66
CA LYS A 362 0.26 22.95 11.55
C LYS A 362 -0.23 21.93 10.53
N ALA A 363 0.63 20.99 10.13
CA ALA A 363 0.30 19.98 9.13
C ALA A 363 -0.78 19.01 9.65
N THR A 364 -0.75 18.63 10.93
CA THR A 364 -1.81 17.85 11.58
C THR A 364 -3.15 18.59 11.60
N ASN A 365 -3.16 19.91 11.85
CA ASN A 365 -4.40 20.68 11.78
C ASN A 365 -4.94 20.78 10.34
N LEU A 366 -4.04 20.88 9.35
CA LEU A 366 -4.41 20.91 7.94
C LEU A 366 -4.86 19.54 7.41
N SER A 367 -4.37 18.41 7.95
CA SER A 367 -4.88 17.08 7.58
C SER A 367 -6.33 16.89 8.02
N ARG A 368 -6.74 17.48 9.16
CA ARG A 368 -8.16 17.55 9.54
C ARG A 368 -8.97 18.33 8.50
N GLN A 369 -8.48 19.49 8.07
CA GLN A 369 -9.16 20.28 7.03
C GLN A 369 -9.28 19.51 5.71
N LEU A 370 -8.26 18.72 5.35
CA LEU A 370 -8.28 17.85 4.18
C LEU A 370 -9.35 16.76 4.32
N ARG A 371 -9.48 16.12 5.49
CA ARG A 371 -10.55 15.16 5.79
C ARG A 371 -11.93 15.80 5.68
N ASP A 372 -12.14 16.93 6.37
CA ASP A 372 -13.43 17.63 6.40
C ASP A 372 -13.89 18.02 4.97
N ALA A 373 -12.96 18.34 4.07
CA ALA A 373 -13.26 18.67 2.68
C ALA A 373 -13.71 17.44 1.85
N TYR A 374 -13.09 16.28 2.03
CA TYR A 374 -13.55 15.04 1.39
C TYR A 374 -14.89 14.58 1.95
N ASP A 375 -15.07 14.63 3.27
CA ASP A 375 -16.34 14.31 3.92
C ASP A 375 -17.48 15.22 3.41
N ALA A 376 -17.20 16.51 3.21
CA ALA A 376 -18.17 17.45 2.66
C ALA A 376 -18.61 17.08 1.23
N ALA A 377 -17.68 16.60 0.39
CA ALA A 377 -18.02 16.10 -0.94
C ALA A 377 -18.80 14.78 -0.86
N LEU A 378 -18.38 13.84 -0.02
CA LEU A 378 -19.02 12.54 0.18
C LEU A 378 -20.40 12.60 0.88
N LYS A 379 -20.82 13.77 1.38
CA LYS A 379 -22.24 14.02 1.75
C LYS A 379 -23.14 14.07 0.52
N ASN A 380 -22.61 14.50 -0.62
CA ASN A 380 -23.37 14.67 -1.86
C ASN A 380 -23.12 13.54 -2.87
N TYR A 381 -22.01 12.83 -2.74
CA TYR A 381 -21.62 11.73 -3.63
C TYR A 381 -21.35 10.47 -2.82
N ASP A 382 -21.65 9.31 -3.40
CA ASP A 382 -21.34 8.02 -2.79
C ASP A 382 -19.85 7.71 -2.88
N ILE A 383 -19.23 8.10 -4.00
CA ILE A 383 -17.84 7.79 -4.34
C ILE A 383 -17.17 9.00 -4.97
N LEU A 384 -15.89 9.20 -4.64
CA LEU A 384 -14.99 10.08 -5.36
C LEU A 384 -14.04 9.28 -6.25
N LEU A 385 -13.66 9.83 -7.40
CA LEU A 385 -12.81 9.22 -8.41
C LEU A 385 -11.64 10.14 -8.77
N THR A 386 -10.47 9.56 -8.99
CA THR A 386 -9.25 10.25 -9.47
C THR A 386 -8.30 9.26 -10.14
N PRO A 387 -7.42 9.66 -11.08
CA PRO A 387 -6.29 8.81 -11.48
C PRO A 387 -5.43 8.42 -10.27
N THR A 388 -5.00 7.16 -10.20
CA THR A 388 -4.11 6.70 -9.12
C THR A 388 -2.74 7.36 -9.22
N LEU A 389 -2.15 7.31 -10.41
CA LEU A 389 -0.81 7.83 -10.68
C LEU A 389 -0.87 8.87 -11.79
N PRO A 390 0.07 9.84 -11.78
CA PRO A 390 0.12 10.88 -12.79
C PRO A 390 0.58 10.41 -14.16
N TYR A 391 1.30 9.30 -14.23
CA TYR A 391 1.86 8.71 -15.44
C TYR A 391 1.97 7.19 -15.23
N VAL A 392 2.10 6.44 -16.33
CA VAL A 392 2.42 5.00 -16.27
C VAL A 392 3.84 4.77 -15.74
N ALA A 393 4.17 3.54 -15.34
CA ALA A 393 5.46 3.26 -14.73
C ALA A 393 6.64 3.73 -15.60
N THR A 394 7.61 4.35 -14.93
CA THR A 394 8.83 4.90 -15.52
C THR A 394 9.95 3.86 -15.55
N SER A 395 10.93 4.06 -16.44
CA SER A 395 12.13 3.22 -16.44
C SER A 395 12.91 3.36 -15.15
N HIS A 396 13.61 2.31 -14.75
CA HIS A 396 14.54 2.37 -13.61
C HIS A 396 15.60 3.45 -13.86
N ALA A 397 16.17 3.97 -12.77
CA ALA A 397 17.35 4.80 -12.87
C ALA A 397 18.50 4.02 -13.54
N ALA A 398 19.35 4.70 -14.30
CA ALA A 398 20.54 4.10 -14.88
C ALA A 398 21.48 3.59 -13.76
N ALA A 399 22.30 2.58 -14.05
CA ALA A 399 23.20 1.98 -13.07
C ALA A 399 24.23 3.00 -12.52
N ASP A 400 24.60 4.00 -13.32
CA ASP A 400 25.51 5.09 -13.00
C ASP A 400 24.78 6.39 -12.58
N ALA A 401 23.46 6.34 -12.38
CA ALA A 401 22.66 7.50 -12.00
C ALA A 401 23.15 8.10 -10.67
N THR A 402 23.26 9.43 -10.67
CA THR A 402 23.53 10.22 -9.47
C THR A 402 22.40 10.09 -8.44
N PRO A 403 22.65 10.38 -7.15
CA PRO A 403 21.61 10.37 -6.13
C PRO A 403 20.39 11.25 -6.47
N ILE A 404 20.59 12.37 -7.16
CA ILE A 404 19.50 13.27 -7.56
C ILE A 404 18.66 12.66 -8.68
N GLU A 405 19.29 12.02 -9.67
CA GLU A 405 18.57 11.32 -10.74
C GLU A 405 17.74 10.16 -10.20
N GLN A 406 18.28 9.38 -9.26
CA GLN A 406 17.56 8.31 -8.57
C GLN A 406 16.32 8.83 -7.83
N ILE A 407 16.47 9.92 -7.05
CA ILE A 407 15.36 10.51 -6.30
C ILE A 407 14.32 11.18 -7.21
N THR A 408 14.73 11.73 -8.35
CA THR A 408 13.84 12.45 -9.27
C THR A 408 12.77 11.53 -9.85
N LYS A 409 13.07 10.24 -10.05
CA LYS A 409 12.13 9.23 -10.59
C LYS A 409 10.84 9.04 -9.77
N GLN A 410 10.80 9.48 -8.51
CA GLN A 410 9.60 9.39 -7.66
C GLN A 410 8.91 10.74 -7.38
N ILE A 411 9.44 11.86 -7.88
CA ILE A 411 8.87 13.19 -7.61
C ILE A 411 7.48 13.28 -8.25
N GLY A 412 6.50 13.75 -7.48
CA GLY A 412 5.12 13.94 -7.93
C GLY A 412 4.28 12.66 -8.02
N LEU A 413 4.90 11.47 -7.96
CA LEU A 413 4.23 10.18 -8.16
C LEU A 413 3.07 9.95 -7.18
N THR A 414 3.22 10.38 -5.92
CA THR A 414 2.24 10.14 -4.85
C THR A 414 1.24 11.29 -4.63
N THR A 415 1.14 12.22 -5.58
CA THR A 415 0.35 13.45 -5.39
C THR A 415 -1.16 13.19 -5.26
N ASN A 416 -1.69 12.18 -5.95
CA ASN A 416 -3.09 11.73 -5.81
C ASN A 416 -3.30 10.68 -4.73
N THR A 417 -2.24 10.03 -4.23
CA THR A 417 -2.37 8.93 -3.27
C THR A 417 -2.20 9.38 -1.82
N ALA A 418 -1.17 10.18 -1.54
CA ALA A 418 -0.78 10.65 -0.22
C ALA A 418 -1.86 11.45 0.55
N PRO A 419 -2.70 12.29 -0.10
CA PRO A 419 -3.77 13.01 0.60
C PRO A 419 -4.71 12.07 1.38
N PHE A 420 -4.97 10.87 0.86
CA PHE A 420 -5.90 9.92 1.47
C PHE A 420 -5.30 9.11 2.62
N ASN A 421 -3.97 9.05 2.74
CA ASN A 421 -3.36 8.52 3.95
C ASN A 421 -3.58 9.46 5.13
N GLN A 422 -3.54 10.78 4.89
CA GLN A 422 -3.77 11.78 5.93
C GLN A 422 -5.24 11.97 6.26
N SER A 423 -6.13 11.87 5.27
CA SER A 423 -7.57 11.97 5.53
C SER A 423 -8.16 10.66 6.06
N GLY A 424 -7.46 9.53 5.91
CA GLY A 424 -7.83 8.21 6.41
C GLY A 424 -8.96 7.50 5.67
N HIS A 425 -9.48 8.06 4.57
CA HIS A 425 -10.57 7.46 3.79
C HIS A 425 -10.15 6.14 3.13
N PRO A 426 -11.06 5.17 2.92
CA PRO A 426 -10.75 3.96 2.16
C PRO A 426 -10.59 4.28 0.68
N VAL A 427 -9.55 3.71 0.06
CA VAL A 427 -9.20 3.96 -1.34
C VAL A 427 -8.75 2.67 -2.02
N LEU A 428 -9.51 2.24 -3.03
CA LEU A 428 -9.15 1.12 -3.89
C LEU A 428 -8.53 1.64 -5.18
N ALA A 429 -7.33 1.16 -5.53
CA ALA A 429 -6.73 1.35 -6.84
C ALA A 429 -6.96 0.12 -7.70
N MET A 430 -7.42 0.32 -8.93
CA MET A 430 -7.63 -0.75 -9.92
C MET A 430 -7.19 -0.31 -11.32
N PRO A 431 -6.77 -1.23 -12.20
CA PRO A 431 -6.41 -0.91 -13.56
C PRO A 431 -7.63 -0.58 -14.43
N ILE A 432 -7.47 0.34 -15.37
CA ILE A 432 -8.56 0.88 -16.20
C ILE A 432 -8.23 1.08 -17.68
N GLY A 433 -6.98 0.86 -18.07
CA GLY A 433 -6.52 1.01 -19.44
C GLY A 433 -5.02 0.78 -19.56
N MET A 434 -4.52 0.92 -20.76
CA MET A 434 -3.11 0.72 -21.11
C MET A 434 -2.57 1.89 -21.93
N LEU A 435 -1.36 2.38 -21.61
CA LEU A 435 -0.69 3.43 -22.38
C LEU A 435 0.69 3.01 -22.83
N GLU A 436 1.03 3.39 -24.07
CA GLU A 436 2.38 3.23 -24.60
C GLU A 436 3.38 4.07 -23.79
N VAL A 437 4.49 3.44 -23.45
CA VAL A 437 5.62 4.09 -22.77
C VAL A 437 6.30 5.10 -23.70
N LEU A 438 6.72 6.24 -23.15
CA LEU A 438 7.44 7.28 -23.88
C LEU A 438 8.93 7.36 -23.55
N GLU A 439 9.36 6.63 -22.52
CA GLU A 439 10.76 6.52 -22.13
C GLU A 439 11.12 5.07 -21.85
N GLY A 440 12.42 4.77 -21.83
CA GLY A 440 12.95 3.46 -21.45
C GLY A 440 13.05 2.45 -22.59
N PRO A 441 13.43 1.19 -22.27
CA PRO A 441 13.77 0.18 -23.27
C PRO A 441 12.56 -0.32 -24.09
N GLY A 442 11.33 -0.03 -23.65
CA GLY A 442 10.10 -0.49 -24.29
C GLY A 442 9.56 0.43 -25.39
N VAL A 443 10.19 1.57 -25.66
CA VAL A 443 9.67 2.58 -26.61
C VAL A 443 9.62 2.03 -28.04
N GLU A 444 10.72 1.46 -28.56
CA GLU A 444 10.76 0.92 -29.93
C GLU A 444 9.76 -0.24 -30.11
N ALA A 445 9.59 -1.05 -29.07
CA ALA A 445 8.65 -2.16 -29.04
C ALA A 445 7.19 -1.74 -28.76
N LYS A 446 6.92 -0.43 -28.57
CA LYS A 446 5.60 0.13 -28.23
C LYS A 446 4.95 -0.59 -27.05
N VAL A 447 5.75 -0.90 -26.03
CA VAL A 447 5.27 -1.53 -24.80
C VAL A 447 4.18 -0.64 -24.19
N LYS A 448 3.08 -1.26 -23.79
CA LYS A 448 2.02 -0.58 -23.03
C LYS A 448 2.07 -0.98 -21.57
N LEU A 449 1.85 -0.02 -20.69
CA LEU A 449 1.79 -0.21 -19.25
C LEU A 449 0.46 0.26 -18.66
N PRO A 450 0.03 -0.29 -17.50
CA PRO A 450 -1.30 -0.05 -16.98
C PRO A 450 -1.51 1.39 -16.50
N VAL A 451 -2.72 1.89 -16.76
CA VAL A 451 -3.29 3.08 -16.15
C VAL A 451 -4.28 2.64 -15.07
N SER A 452 -4.37 3.38 -13.97
CA SER A 452 -5.20 3.04 -12.82
C SER A 452 -6.04 4.22 -12.35
N MET A 453 -7.24 3.91 -11.83
CA MET A 453 -8.07 4.86 -11.09
C MET A 453 -8.15 4.47 -9.61
N GLN A 454 -8.40 5.48 -8.77
CA GLN A 454 -8.81 5.31 -7.38
C GLN A 454 -10.32 5.46 -7.24
N VAL A 455 -10.92 4.55 -6.47
CA VAL A 455 -12.31 4.58 -6.00
C VAL A 455 -12.27 4.90 -4.50
N ILE A 456 -12.79 6.06 -4.10
CA ILE A 456 -12.70 6.59 -2.74
C ILE A 456 -14.08 6.65 -2.10
N GLY A 457 -14.22 6.04 -0.93
CA GLY A 457 -15.48 6.00 -0.18
C GLY A 457 -15.42 6.81 1.12
N LYS A 458 -16.54 6.78 1.85
CA LYS A 458 -16.64 7.32 3.21
C LYS A 458 -15.85 6.47 4.18
N TRP A 459 -15.46 7.05 5.31
CA TRP A 459 -14.93 6.27 6.43
C TRP A 459 -15.87 5.12 6.79
N TRP A 460 -15.32 3.92 6.92
CA TRP A 460 -16.04 2.68 7.24
C TRP A 460 -17.04 2.19 6.18
N ASP A 461 -16.99 2.74 4.97
CA ASP A 461 -17.85 2.36 3.84
C ASP A 461 -17.03 1.72 2.71
N GLU A 462 -16.18 0.76 3.06
CA GLU A 462 -15.45 -0.06 2.07
C GLU A 462 -16.40 -0.84 1.17
N MET A 463 -17.63 -1.13 1.62
CA MET A 463 -18.63 -1.82 0.81
C MET A 463 -18.97 -1.01 -0.44
N SER A 464 -19.29 0.28 -0.32
CA SER A 464 -19.59 1.12 -1.49
C SER A 464 -18.40 1.24 -2.45
N VAL A 465 -17.16 1.24 -1.91
CA VAL A 465 -15.93 1.22 -2.72
C VAL A 465 -15.85 -0.07 -3.53
N PHE A 466 -16.05 -1.22 -2.88
CA PHE A 466 -16.01 -2.52 -3.55
C PHE A 466 -17.14 -2.71 -4.55
N GLU A 467 -18.37 -2.34 -4.20
CA GLU A 467 -19.53 -2.43 -5.11
C GLU A 467 -19.25 -1.65 -6.40
N THR A 468 -18.74 -0.43 -6.28
CA THR A 468 -18.41 0.43 -7.42
C THR A 468 -17.28 -0.15 -8.26
N ALA A 469 -16.18 -0.55 -7.62
CA ALA A 469 -15.03 -1.12 -8.31
C ALA A 469 -15.37 -2.45 -9.01
N TYR A 470 -16.11 -3.33 -8.34
CA TYR A 470 -16.49 -4.65 -8.87
C TYR A 470 -17.47 -4.54 -10.03
N ALA A 471 -18.43 -3.62 -9.95
CA ALA A 471 -19.32 -3.33 -11.07
C ALA A 471 -18.54 -2.89 -12.32
N TRP A 472 -17.50 -2.08 -12.15
CA TRP A 472 -16.63 -1.67 -13.27
C TRP A 472 -15.77 -2.84 -13.78
N GLU A 473 -15.08 -3.55 -12.89
CA GLU A 473 -14.20 -4.69 -13.24
C GLU A 473 -14.96 -5.77 -14.02
N ARG A 474 -16.18 -6.11 -13.61
CA ARG A 474 -16.97 -7.17 -14.25
C ARG A 474 -17.45 -6.82 -15.66
N ALA A 475 -17.60 -5.53 -15.96
CA ALA A 475 -18.16 -5.06 -17.23
C ALA A 475 -17.10 -4.63 -18.26
N ASN A 476 -15.82 -4.60 -17.88
CA ASN A 476 -14.77 -3.98 -18.68
C ASN A 476 -13.49 -4.81 -18.68
N ASP A 477 -12.87 -4.97 -19.85
CA ASP A 477 -11.48 -5.42 -19.93
C ASP A 477 -10.56 -4.22 -20.14
N TRP A 478 -9.86 -3.83 -19.07
CA TRP A 478 -8.92 -2.72 -19.10
C TRP A 478 -7.69 -2.98 -19.98
N ARG A 479 -7.40 -4.23 -20.37
CA ARG A 479 -6.26 -4.52 -21.26
C ARG A 479 -6.56 -4.17 -22.72
N GLU A 480 -7.84 -4.10 -23.07
CA GLU A 480 -8.33 -3.73 -24.39
C GLU A 480 -8.62 -2.22 -24.53
N MET A 481 -8.53 -1.48 -23.42
CA MET A 481 -8.73 -0.02 -23.34
C MET A 481 -7.39 0.70 -23.35
#